data_AF-A0AB74CFQ1-F1
#
_entry.id   AF-A0AB74CFQ1-F1
#
_cell.length_a   1.000
_cell.length_b   1.000
_cell.length_c   1.000
_cell.angle_alpha   90.00
_cell.angle_beta   90.00
_cell.angle_gamma   90.00
#
_symmetry.space_group_name_H-M   'P 1'
#
loop_
_entity.id
_entity.type
_entity.pdbx_description
1 polymer ?
#
loop_
_entity_poly.entity_id
_entity_poly.type
_entity_poly.pdbx_seq_one_letter_code
_entity_poly.pdbx_strand_id
1 'polypeptide(L)'
;MELDEQDHRGAAASIPGQGSSNAAVLSAKEKVVEIEVHGLKARVFLNCSEEDLIPSRYLKKAERAPVAQRTIWLFRRQQNARQVNLNRWSKVDIRFRGVFKTLKKVPLFRKGLYEDDVGHWGPPAREYDFASAARAQGQVVYALLDEVLDALKITRETESDESYFYLRARLLSCQLEYWTGYREKYKDAPITAGLLAIEHYPEQHSTRAVLPVSTTTEEHVFLESALEGKFKLLLSQLLLNIHRLHPPGDKFPDQEVFLIGLHGSRLHIFRGIFPGHKTSRLWSGRHNASGTETEMRQLVVSSTNHRFYGRQNLERFMQKVEWLQLSTSDSEPDPRVFRILGSKEYDLWVESDFHAALRLLVGLVMYLMSGRARCGILQDKFSCSPYDEDDEPDSEDEELRRKVAQEEDDVVLQERKLRALKRQKREEDQERFWRREAMRSSTNDRIGGFKDFRQPWWDWVWEDKHDDGCAKDDADVIFEGP
;
A
#
# COMPACT_ATOMS: atom_id res chain seq x y z
N MET A 1 13.97 -17.12 -84.12
CA MET A 1 15.17 -17.59 -83.42
C MET A 1 14.76 -17.70 -81.97
N GLU A 2 14.46 -18.94 -81.54
CA GLU A 2 14.35 -19.45 -80.15
C GLU A 2 13.27 -18.78 -79.25
N LEU A 3 12.12 -19.37 -78.86
CA LEU A 3 11.83 -20.67 -78.20
C LEU A 3 12.85 -21.01 -77.11
N ASP A 4 12.52 -20.92 -75.83
CA ASP A 4 11.77 -21.98 -75.12
C ASP A 4 11.47 -21.62 -73.65
N GLU A 5 10.36 -22.16 -73.18
CA GLU A 5 9.86 -22.23 -71.81
C GLU A 5 10.73 -23.17 -70.95
N GLN A 6 10.76 -22.96 -69.62
CA GLN A 6 10.42 -24.07 -68.73
C GLN A 6 9.88 -23.60 -67.38
N ASP A 7 8.60 -23.85 -67.27
CA ASP A 7 7.71 -23.80 -66.13
C ASP A 7 7.81 -25.09 -65.30
N HIS A 8 7.14 -25.10 -64.13
CA HIS A 8 6.70 -26.24 -63.28
C HIS A 8 7.26 -26.21 -61.85
N ARG A 9 6.50 -26.43 -60.78
CA ARG A 9 5.08 -26.78 -60.52
C ARG A 9 4.89 -26.50 -59.00
N GLY A 10 3.75 -25.98 -58.54
CA GLY A 10 2.62 -26.79 -58.03
C GLY A 10 2.98 -27.51 -56.71
N ALA A 11 2.26 -27.44 -55.60
CA ALA A 11 0.82 -27.27 -55.44
C ALA A 11 0.47 -26.89 -53.99
N ALA A 12 -0.69 -26.24 -53.87
CA ALA A 12 -1.39 -25.94 -52.63
C ALA A 12 -1.96 -27.20 -51.95
N ALA A 13 -2.09 -27.16 -50.63
CA ALA A 13 -3.12 -27.86 -49.89
C ALA A 13 -3.46 -27.11 -48.58
N SER A 14 -4.59 -26.40 -48.61
CA SER A 14 -5.54 -26.16 -47.52
C SER A 14 -5.93 -27.50 -46.84
N ILE A 15 -6.45 -27.62 -45.61
CA ILE A 15 -7.66 -27.02 -44.98
C ILE A 15 -7.60 -27.18 -43.39
N PRO A 16 -8.67 -26.99 -42.55
CA PRO A 16 -8.86 -25.88 -41.60
C PRO A 16 -9.16 -26.24 -40.10
N GLY A 17 -9.28 -25.21 -39.24
CA GLY A 17 -10.40 -25.11 -38.28
C GLY A 17 -10.12 -25.26 -36.77
N GLN A 18 -10.93 -24.50 -35.98
CA GLN A 18 -11.05 -24.37 -34.51
C GLN A 18 -10.03 -23.40 -33.86
N GLY A 19 -10.39 -22.35 -33.12
CA GLY A 19 -11.67 -21.82 -32.69
C GLY A 19 -11.45 -21.02 -31.40
N SER A 20 -11.93 -19.78 -31.37
CA SER A 20 -12.32 -19.00 -30.19
C SER A 20 -11.29 -18.60 -29.11
N SER A 21 -11.46 -17.34 -28.70
CA SER A 21 -11.11 -16.72 -27.42
C SER A 21 -9.63 -16.60 -27.04
N ASN A 22 -9.06 -15.44 -27.34
CA ASN A 22 -8.43 -14.61 -26.32
C ASN A 22 -8.52 -13.14 -26.74
N ALA A 23 -9.73 -12.60 -26.60
CA ALA A 23 -9.90 -11.19 -26.34
C ALA A 23 -9.39 -10.91 -24.90
N ALA A 24 -8.72 -9.77 -24.74
CA ALA A 24 -8.35 -9.12 -23.47
C ALA A 24 -7.11 -9.67 -22.73
N VAL A 25 -5.93 -9.29 -23.21
CA VAL A 25 -4.93 -8.65 -22.33
C VAL A 25 -4.39 -7.42 -23.07
N LEU A 26 -5.12 -6.31 -22.98
CA LEU A 26 -4.60 -5.01 -23.40
C LEU A 26 -3.52 -4.63 -22.38
N SER A 27 -2.24 -4.69 -22.75
CA SER A 27 -1.19 -4.06 -21.95
C SER A 27 -1.50 -2.56 -21.91
N ALA A 28 -1.75 -2.01 -20.73
CA ALA A 28 -1.89 -0.56 -20.56
C ALA A 28 -0.62 0.10 -21.12
N LYS A 29 -0.75 0.86 -22.21
CA LYS A 29 0.38 1.58 -22.79
C LYS A 29 0.88 2.59 -21.77
N GLU A 30 2.20 2.68 -21.62
CA GLU A 30 2.84 3.72 -20.78
C GLU A 30 2.33 5.10 -21.21
N LYS A 31 1.75 5.86 -20.26
CA LYS A 31 1.25 7.22 -20.49
C LYS A 31 2.30 8.19 -19.97
N VAL A 32 2.80 9.07 -20.82
CA VAL A 32 3.78 10.10 -20.43
C VAL A 32 3.06 11.44 -20.29
N VAL A 33 3.25 12.09 -19.15
CA VAL A 33 2.70 13.43 -18.85
C VAL A 33 3.85 14.34 -18.48
N GLU A 34 3.93 15.51 -19.09
CA GLU A 34 4.91 16.53 -18.74
C GLU A 34 4.26 17.58 -17.85
N ILE A 35 4.89 17.85 -16.71
CA ILE A 35 4.45 18.87 -15.76
C ILE A 35 5.57 19.86 -15.49
N GLU A 36 5.22 21.06 -15.05
CA GLU A 36 6.17 22.11 -14.71
C GLU A 36 5.89 22.64 -13.30
N VAL A 37 6.93 22.69 -12.47
CA VAL A 37 6.88 23.24 -11.12
C VAL A 37 8.02 24.23 -10.95
N HIS A 38 7.67 25.52 -10.86
CA HIS A 38 8.62 26.63 -10.64
C HIS A 38 9.87 26.58 -11.55
N GLY A 39 9.67 26.31 -12.85
CA GLY A 39 10.76 26.26 -13.83
C GLY A 39 11.59 24.97 -13.84
N LEU A 40 11.16 23.94 -13.09
CA LEU A 40 11.58 22.55 -13.28
C LEU A 40 10.52 21.77 -14.02
N LYS A 41 10.94 20.95 -14.98
CA LYS A 41 10.06 20.05 -15.70
C LYS A 41 10.20 18.63 -15.15
N ALA A 42 9.09 17.92 -15.05
CA ALA A 42 9.12 16.49 -14.79
C ALA A 42 8.38 15.74 -15.89
N ARG A 43 9.05 14.72 -16.45
CA ARG A 43 8.45 13.74 -17.36
C ARG A 43 7.98 12.56 -16.52
N VAL A 44 6.67 12.47 -16.36
CA VAL A 44 6.01 11.47 -15.52
C VAL A 44 5.55 10.32 -16.40
N PHE A 45 6.16 9.16 -16.24
CA PHE A 45 5.80 7.91 -16.90
C PHE A 45 4.82 7.17 -15.99
N LEU A 46 3.60 6.94 -16.44
CA LEU A 46 2.54 6.26 -15.69
C LEU A 46 2.32 4.86 -16.25
N ASN A 47 1.85 3.96 -15.38
CA ASN A 47 1.68 2.54 -15.67
C ASN A 47 3.00 1.81 -15.98
N CYS A 48 4.09 2.27 -15.36
CA CYS A 48 5.38 1.59 -15.45
C CYS A 48 5.32 0.19 -14.82
N SER A 49 6.24 -0.68 -15.24
CA SER A 49 6.36 -2.00 -14.63
C SER A 49 6.80 -1.88 -13.16
N GLU A 50 6.47 -2.90 -12.36
CA GLU A 50 6.89 -2.94 -10.96
C GLU A 50 8.42 -2.96 -10.82
N GLU A 51 9.10 -3.59 -11.78
CA GLU A 51 10.56 -3.71 -11.83
C GLU A 51 11.25 -2.36 -12.05
N ASP A 52 10.62 -1.44 -12.79
CA ASP A 52 11.17 -0.07 -12.98
C ASP A 52 11.09 0.77 -11.69
N LEU A 53 10.16 0.43 -10.79
CA LEU A 53 9.96 1.13 -9.53
C LEU A 53 10.81 0.54 -8.41
N ILE A 54 10.93 -0.79 -8.37
CA ILE A 54 11.62 -1.50 -7.29
C ILE A 54 12.48 -2.58 -7.91
N PRO A 55 13.77 -2.66 -7.55
CA PRO A 55 14.65 -3.63 -8.18
C PRO A 55 14.12 -5.06 -8.05
N SER A 56 14.11 -5.78 -9.17
CA SER A 56 13.46 -7.10 -9.32
C SER A 56 13.85 -8.13 -8.25
N ARG A 57 15.08 -8.08 -7.73
CA ARG A 57 15.55 -8.91 -6.61
C ARG A 57 14.66 -8.78 -5.37
N TYR A 58 14.29 -7.56 -4.98
CA TYR A 58 13.45 -7.31 -3.80
C TYR A 58 11.98 -7.67 -4.06
N LEU A 59 11.51 -7.54 -5.31
CA LEU A 59 10.19 -8.02 -5.70
C LEU A 59 10.10 -9.55 -5.64
N LYS A 60 11.17 -10.28 -6.00
CA LYS A 60 11.25 -11.74 -5.86
C LYS A 60 11.33 -12.17 -4.40
N LYS A 61 12.07 -11.43 -3.56
CA LYS A 61 12.06 -11.64 -2.10
C LYS A 61 10.66 -11.38 -1.52
N ALA A 62 9.96 -10.35 -2.00
CA ALA A 62 8.61 -10.01 -1.55
C ALA A 62 7.57 -11.09 -1.85
N GLU A 63 7.61 -11.73 -3.03
CA GLU A 63 6.75 -12.90 -3.36
C GLU A 63 6.94 -14.07 -2.39
N ARG A 64 8.13 -14.17 -1.79
CA ARG A 64 8.49 -15.24 -0.86
C ARG A 64 8.08 -14.92 0.57
N ALA A 65 7.80 -13.65 0.87
CA ALA A 65 7.47 -13.22 2.21
C ALA A 65 6.12 -13.82 2.68
N PRO A 66 6.01 -14.29 3.94
CA PRO A 66 4.77 -14.84 4.50
C PRO A 66 3.57 -13.88 4.39
N VAL A 67 3.83 -12.58 4.49
CA VAL A 67 2.81 -11.54 4.37
C VAL A 67 2.17 -11.49 2.99
N ALA A 68 2.93 -11.78 1.92
CA ALA A 68 2.45 -11.75 0.54
C ALA A 68 1.82 -13.07 0.08
N GLN A 69 2.21 -14.20 0.69
CA GLN A 69 1.70 -15.53 0.34
C GLN A 69 0.35 -15.86 0.99
N ARG A 70 0.11 -15.34 2.19
CA ARG A 70 -1.08 -15.70 2.96
C ARG A 70 -2.34 -15.12 2.34
N THR A 71 -3.34 -15.97 2.12
CA THR A 71 -4.65 -15.55 1.61
C THR A 71 -5.40 -14.75 2.67
N ILE A 72 -5.67 -13.49 2.36
CA ILE A 72 -6.38 -12.58 3.26
C ILE A 72 -7.82 -13.04 3.40
N TRP A 73 -8.32 -13.03 4.64
CA TRP A 73 -9.65 -13.53 4.99
C TRP A 73 -10.77 -13.06 4.05
N LEU A 74 -10.70 -11.78 3.67
CA LEU A 74 -11.66 -11.11 2.80
C LEU A 74 -11.75 -11.73 1.40
N PHE A 75 -10.62 -12.17 0.83
CA PHE A 75 -10.54 -12.66 -0.55
C PHE A 75 -10.76 -14.16 -0.69
N ARG A 76 -10.77 -14.93 0.42
CA ARG A 76 -10.98 -16.39 0.42
C ARG A 76 -12.24 -16.89 -0.30
N ARG A 77 -13.23 -16.03 -0.52
CA ARG A 77 -14.52 -16.38 -1.14
C ARG A 77 -14.89 -15.52 -2.34
N GLN A 78 -14.22 -14.40 -2.54
CA GLN A 78 -14.61 -13.38 -3.52
C GLN A 78 -13.37 -12.61 -3.97
N GLN A 79 -13.24 -12.40 -5.27
CA GLN A 79 -12.15 -11.59 -5.84
C GLN A 79 -12.35 -10.09 -5.63
N ASN A 80 -13.60 -9.62 -5.58
CA ASN A 80 -13.93 -8.22 -5.29
C ASN A 80 -14.67 -8.14 -3.96
N ALA A 81 -14.11 -7.40 -3.03
CA ALA A 81 -14.56 -7.42 -1.65
C ALA A 81 -15.45 -6.24 -1.22
N ARG A 82 -15.85 -5.35 -2.14
CA ARG A 82 -16.69 -4.18 -1.81
C ARG A 82 -18.01 -4.54 -1.14
N GLN A 83 -18.56 -5.72 -1.45
CA GLN A 83 -19.85 -6.20 -0.93
C GLN A 83 -19.72 -7.09 0.31
N VAL A 84 -18.49 -7.40 0.76
CA VAL A 84 -18.26 -8.27 1.91
C VAL A 84 -18.68 -7.58 3.20
N ASN A 85 -19.45 -8.27 4.04
CA ASN A 85 -19.85 -7.75 5.34
C ASN A 85 -18.68 -7.78 6.33
N LEU A 86 -17.98 -6.65 6.46
CA LEU A 86 -16.84 -6.45 7.37
C LEU A 86 -17.17 -6.66 8.85
N ASN A 87 -18.45 -6.63 9.27
CA ASN A 87 -18.84 -6.94 10.65
C ASN A 87 -18.72 -8.44 10.97
N ARG A 88 -18.71 -9.29 9.94
CA ARG A 88 -18.52 -10.73 10.06
C ARG A 88 -17.06 -11.18 9.93
N TRP A 89 -16.12 -10.23 9.98
CA TRP A 89 -14.68 -10.53 9.94
C TRP A 89 -14.30 -11.62 10.95
N SER A 90 -13.36 -12.48 10.56
CA SER A 90 -12.88 -13.56 11.45
C SER A 90 -12.42 -13.00 12.80
N LYS A 91 -12.71 -13.73 13.87
CA LYS A 91 -12.17 -13.40 15.18
C LYS A 91 -10.74 -13.93 15.36
N VAL A 92 -10.29 -14.82 14.48
CA VAL A 92 -8.99 -15.48 14.52
C VAL A 92 -8.04 -14.81 13.53
N ASP A 93 -8.49 -14.61 12.29
CA ASP A 93 -7.71 -13.92 11.26
C ASP A 93 -8.06 -12.43 11.25
N ILE A 94 -7.24 -11.61 11.89
CA ILE A 94 -7.48 -10.15 12.01
C ILE A 94 -6.61 -9.30 11.08
N ARG A 95 -5.69 -9.91 10.31
CA ARG A 95 -4.75 -9.17 9.47
C ARG A 95 -5.48 -8.28 8.47
N PHE A 96 -4.98 -7.07 8.27
CA PHE A 96 -5.56 -6.05 7.38
C PHE A 96 -7.02 -5.65 7.69
N ARG A 97 -7.64 -6.13 8.79
CA ARG A 97 -9.01 -5.76 9.15
C ARG A 97 -9.18 -4.26 9.32
N GLY A 98 -8.17 -3.60 9.91
CA GLY A 98 -8.12 -2.14 10.08
C GLY A 98 -8.12 -1.41 8.73
N VAL A 99 -7.36 -1.92 7.76
CA VAL A 99 -7.27 -1.38 6.40
C VAL A 99 -8.64 -1.34 5.75
N PHE A 100 -9.32 -2.49 5.63
CA PHE A 100 -10.60 -2.58 4.93
C PHE A 100 -11.76 -1.86 5.64
N LYS A 101 -11.76 -1.85 6.98
CA LYS A 101 -12.75 -1.05 7.74
C LYS A 101 -12.59 0.45 7.49
N THR A 102 -11.35 0.91 7.32
CA THR A 102 -11.05 2.31 7.04
C THR A 102 -11.29 2.63 5.56
N LEU A 103 -10.99 1.69 4.66
CA LEU A 103 -11.23 1.79 3.23
C LEU A 103 -12.70 2.02 2.90
N LYS A 104 -13.63 1.50 3.73
CA LYS A 104 -15.07 1.76 3.57
C LYS A 104 -15.47 3.24 3.79
N LYS A 105 -14.60 4.05 4.42
CA LYS A 105 -14.84 5.45 4.76
C LYS A 105 -14.18 6.44 3.79
N VAL A 106 -13.37 5.96 2.85
CA VAL A 106 -12.65 6.82 1.88
C VAL A 106 -13.60 7.39 0.82
N PRO A 107 -13.19 8.42 0.07
CA PRO A 107 -13.97 8.93 -1.04
C PRO A 107 -14.16 7.88 -2.13
N LEU A 108 -15.36 7.86 -2.68
CA LEU A 108 -15.72 6.95 -3.77
C LEU A 108 -15.50 7.66 -5.11
N PHE A 109 -14.33 7.44 -5.71
CA PHE A 109 -14.06 7.86 -7.08
C PHE A 109 -14.49 6.74 -8.06
N ARG A 110 -15.09 7.13 -9.19
CA ARG A 110 -15.51 6.17 -10.22
C ARG A 110 -14.30 5.74 -11.05
N LYS A 111 -13.57 6.72 -11.54
CA LYS A 111 -12.32 6.51 -12.26
C LYS A 111 -11.13 6.59 -11.33
N GLY A 112 -10.00 6.19 -11.86
CA GLY A 112 -8.71 6.40 -11.21
C GLY A 112 -8.16 7.77 -11.54
N LEU A 113 -7.10 8.14 -10.84
CA LEU A 113 -6.43 9.41 -11.07
C LEU A 113 -5.90 9.50 -12.51
N TYR A 114 -5.47 8.38 -13.11
CA TYR A 114 -4.84 8.39 -14.44
C TYR A 114 -5.85 8.44 -15.59
N GLU A 115 -7.11 8.17 -15.29
CA GLU A 115 -8.20 8.03 -16.27
C GLU A 115 -9.04 9.32 -16.42
N ASP A 116 -8.65 10.40 -15.71
CA ASP A 116 -9.26 11.74 -15.70
C ASP A 116 -10.80 11.73 -15.69
N ASP A 117 -11.41 12.04 -14.54
CA ASP A 117 -12.88 12.15 -14.45
C ASP A 117 -13.35 13.53 -14.95
N VAL A 118 -13.84 13.60 -16.19
CA VAL A 118 -14.49 14.81 -16.75
C VAL A 118 -15.99 14.88 -16.37
N GLY A 119 -16.42 14.16 -15.33
CA GLY A 119 -17.84 13.89 -15.06
C GLY A 119 -18.35 14.43 -13.72
N HIS A 120 -19.46 15.15 -13.78
CA HIS A 120 -20.23 15.70 -12.65
C HIS A 120 -20.65 14.64 -11.62
N TRP A 121 -20.58 15.01 -10.34
CA TRP A 121 -21.15 14.26 -9.22
C TRP A 121 -22.67 14.12 -9.32
N GLY A 122 -23.18 12.93 -8.97
CA GLY A 122 -24.47 12.80 -8.31
C GLY A 122 -24.20 12.70 -6.80
N PRO A 123 -25.01 13.35 -5.93
CA PRO A 123 -24.71 13.43 -4.51
C PRO A 123 -24.78 12.03 -3.86
N PRO A 124 -23.88 11.71 -2.91
CA PRO A 124 -24.07 10.55 -2.05
C PRO A 124 -25.37 10.72 -1.27
N ALA A 125 -26.11 9.62 -1.08
CA ALA A 125 -27.45 9.59 -0.45
C ALA A 125 -27.47 9.95 1.06
N ARG A 126 -26.36 10.44 1.63
CA ARG A 126 -26.20 10.90 3.01
C ARG A 126 -25.28 12.11 3.03
N GLU A 127 -25.45 12.98 4.02
CA GLU A 127 -24.48 14.03 4.36
C GLU A 127 -23.07 13.42 4.40
N TYR A 128 -22.30 13.68 3.35
CA TYR A 128 -21.00 13.12 3.13
C TYR A 128 -20.00 14.23 3.34
N ASP A 129 -19.26 14.15 4.43
CA ASP A 129 -18.14 15.05 4.68
C ASP A 129 -16.91 14.53 3.92
N PHE A 130 -16.65 15.13 2.75
CA PHE A 130 -15.49 14.80 1.94
C PHE A 130 -14.19 15.03 2.71
N ALA A 131 -14.09 16.05 3.58
CA ALA A 131 -12.85 16.30 4.33
C ALA A 131 -12.57 15.19 5.36
N SER A 132 -13.59 14.65 6.01
CA SER A 132 -13.45 13.45 6.85
C SER A 132 -13.10 12.21 6.03
N ALA A 133 -13.76 12.00 4.88
CA ALA A 133 -13.46 10.88 4.01
C ALA A 133 -12.03 10.95 3.44
N ALA A 134 -11.58 12.15 3.05
CA ALA A 134 -10.24 12.40 2.53
C ALA A 134 -9.18 12.04 3.57
N ARG A 135 -9.39 12.40 4.85
CA ARG A 135 -8.51 12.00 5.97
C ARG A 135 -8.47 10.48 6.18
N ALA A 136 -9.56 9.76 5.91
CA ALA A 136 -9.60 8.31 6.01
C ALA A 136 -8.63 7.63 5.03
N GLN A 137 -8.31 8.24 3.88
CA GLN A 137 -7.29 7.71 2.96
C GLN A 137 -5.91 7.61 3.63
N GLY A 138 -5.50 8.64 4.37
CA GLY A 138 -4.22 8.61 5.10
C GLY A 138 -4.19 7.49 6.13
N GLN A 139 -5.31 7.30 6.84
CA GLN A 139 -5.48 6.21 7.81
C GLN A 139 -5.42 4.82 7.16
N VAL A 140 -5.92 4.65 5.94
CA VAL A 140 -5.79 3.40 5.17
C VAL A 140 -4.32 3.10 4.90
N VAL A 141 -3.57 4.07 4.36
CA VAL A 141 -2.14 3.86 4.04
C VAL A 141 -1.34 3.59 5.30
N TYR A 142 -1.61 4.31 6.40
CA TYR A 142 -1.00 4.04 7.69
C TYR A 142 -1.27 2.62 8.18
N ALA A 143 -2.54 2.20 8.22
CA ALA A 143 -2.90 0.85 8.68
C ALA A 143 -2.29 -0.25 7.78
N LEU A 144 -2.18 0.02 6.48
CA LEU A 144 -1.56 -0.91 5.54
C LEU A 144 -0.06 -1.04 5.79
N LEU A 145 0.64 0.08 5.94
CA LEU A 145 2.08 0.09 6.23
C LEU A 145 2.38 -0.50 7.61
N ASP A 146 1.58 -0.19 8.62
CA ASP A 146 1.74 -0.70 9.99
C ASP A 146 1.64 -2.24 10.01
N GLU A 147 0.63 -2.81 9.36
CA GLU A 147 0.47 -4.27 9.22
C GLU A 147 1.62 -4.91 8.40
N VAL A 148 2.07 -4.26 7.33
CA VAL A 148 3.21 -4.76 6.52
C VAL A 148 4.50 -4.74 7.33
N LEU A 149 4.77 -3.65 8.05
CA LEU A 149 5.99 -3.49 8.85
C LEU A 149 6.01 -4.45 10.04
N ASP A 150 4.88 -4.61 10.75
CA ASP A 150 4.75 -5.58 11.85
C ASP A 150 4.84 -7.03 11.37
N ALA A 151 4.39 -7.32 10.15
CA ALA A 151 4.52 -8.66 9.59
C ALA A 151 5.96 -8.99 9.14
N LEU A 152 6.69 -7.99 8.63
CA LEU A 152 8.06 -8.18 8.13
C LEU A 152 9.10 -8.16 9.26
N LYS A 153 8.93 -7.30 10.27
CA LYS A 153 9.85 -7.12 11.41
C LYS A 153 11.32 -6.98 11.01
N ILE A 154 11.57 -6.34 9.87
CA ILE A 154 12.94 -6.11 9.41
C ILE A 154 13.58 -5.06 10.31
N THR A 155 14.60 -5.50 11.05
CA THR A 155 15.45 -4.66 11.90
C THR A 155 16.87 -4.72 11.37
N ARG A 156 17.59 -3.61 11.50
CA ARG A 156 19.02 -3.55 11.18
C ARG A 156 19.78 -3.23 12.45
N GLU A 157 20.50 -4.22 12.95
CA GLU A 157 21.33 -4.08 14.14
C GLU A 157 22.41 -3.02 13.93
N THR A 158 22.73 -2.31 15.01
CA THR A 158 23.80 -1.31 15.06
C THR A 158 24.99 -1.88 15.83
N GLU A 159 25.88 -1.04 16.35
CA GLU A 159 27.12 -1.47 17.03
C GLU A 159 26.89 -2.31 18.29
N SER A 160 25.67 -2.34 18.85
CA SER A 160 25.30 -3.21 19.97
C SER A 160 24.09 -4.08 19.63
N ASP A 161 24.10 -5.33 20.09
CA ASP A 161 23.01 -6.32 19.90
C ASP A 161 21.65 -5.86 20.46
N GLU A 162 21.62 -4.80 21.28
CA GLU A 162 20.40 -4.22 21.85
C GLU A 162 19.87 -3.00 21.09
N SER A 163 20.61 -2.50 20.09
CA SER A 163 20.23 -1.32 19.31
C SER A 163 20.00 -1.69 17.84
N TYR A 164 18.95 -1.12 17.26
CA TYR A 164 18.60 -1.40 15.87
C TYR A 164 17.80 -0.27 15.23
N PHE A 165 17.94 -0.17 13.92
CA PHE A 165 17.07 0.64 13.06
C PHE A 165 15.88 -0.17 12.59
N TYR A 166 14.73 0.49 12.51
CA TYR A 166 13.51 -0.08 11.94
C TYR A 166 12.68 1.02 11.27
N LEU A 167 11.82 0.61 10.33
CA LEU A 167 10.88 1.51 9.68
C LEU A 167 9.56 1.56 10.46
N ARG A 168 8.97 2.75 10.51
CA ARG A 168 7.69 2.99 11.18
C ARG A 168 6.80 3.91 10.34
N ALA A 169 5.54 3.53 10.19
CA ALA A 169 4.52 4.39 9.60
C ALA A 169 4.08 5.47 10.60
N ARG A 170 3.85 6.69 10.12
CA ARG A 170 3.37 7.82 10.94
C ARG A 170 2.25 8.57 10.23
N LEU A 171 1.13 8.79 10.93
CA LEU A 171 0.06 9.70 10.52
C LEU A 171 0.42 11.14 10.91
N LEU A 172 1.32 11.74 10.15
CA LEU A 172 1.76 13.11 10.36
C LEU A 172 1.47 13.97 9.14
N SER A 173 0.64 14.99 9.36
CA SER A 173 0.39 16.04 8.37
C SER A 173 1.42 17.14 8.50
N CYS A 174 2.21 17.31 7.45
CA CYS A 174 3.27 18.30 7.39
C CYS A 174 3.25 19.02 6.04
N GLN A 175 3.42 20.33 6.07
CA GLN A 175 3.69 21.12 4.87
C GLN A 175 5.21 21.16 4.69
N LEU A 176 5.71 20.46 3.68
CA LEU A 176 7.14 20.33 3.44
C LEU A 176 7.68 21.47 2.57
N GLU A 177 8.92 21.86 2.83
CA GLU A 177 9.67 22.77 1.96
C GLU A 177 10.34 21.96 0.83
N TYR A 178 10.52 22.57 -0.34
CA TYR A 178 11.31 22.01 -1.44
C TYR A 178 12.03 23.10 -2.20
N TRP A 179 13.12 22.73 -2.89
CA TRP A 179 13.95 23.67 -3.64
C TRP A 179 14.00 23.26 -5.10
N THR A 180 14.04 24.25 -6.00
CA THR A 180 14.17 24.03 -7.46
C THR A 180 15.53 24.44 -8.01
N GLY A 181 16.40 24.97 -7.16
CA GLY A 181 17.70 25.50 -7.54
C GLY A 181 18.41 26.17 -6.37
N TYR A 182 19.55 26.81 -6.64
CA TYR A 182 20.31 27.50 -5.61
C TYR A 182 19.51 28.64 -4.98
N ARG A 183 19.14 28.51 -3.70
CA ARG A 183 18.34 29.49 -2.93
C ARG A 183 16.93 29.73 -3.48
N GLU A 184 16.44 28.90 -4.39
CA GLU A 184 15.06 28.93 -4.87
C GLU A 184 14.20 28.00 -4.00
N LYS A 185 13.64 28.56 -2.92
CA LYS A 185 12.93 27.81 -1.87
C LYS A 185 11.42 28.03 -1.93
N TYR A 186 10.65 26.96 -1.78
CA TYR A 186 9.20 26.99 -1.86
C TYR A 186 8.55 26.17 -0.74
N LYS A 187 7.35 26.58 -0.33
CA LYS A 187 6.55 25.94 0.74
C LYS A 187 5.12 25.63 0.32
N ASP A 188 4.82 25.71 -0.97
CA ASP A 188 3.51 25.42 -1.56
C ASP A 188 3.34 23.93 -1.94
N ALA A 189 4.12 23.04 -1.34
CA ALA A 189 3.87 21.60 -1.43
C ALA A 189 2.55 21.23 -0.73
N PRO A 190 1.80 20.24 -1.24
CA PRO A 190 0.60 19.77 -0.56
C PRO A 190 0.96 19.18 0.81
N ILE A 191 -0.01 19.20 1.73
CA ILE A 191 0.16 18.64 3.06
C ILE A 191 0.24 17.11 2.95
N THR A 192 1.24 16.50 3.59
CA THR A 192 1.35 15.04 3.63
C THR A 192 0.18 14.41 4.40
N ALA A 193 -0.27 13.24 3.99
CA ALA A 193 -1.24 12.45 4.76
C ALA A 193 -0.55 11.58 5.84
N GLY A 194 0.75 11.34 5.65
CA GLY A 194 1.59 10.56 6.53
C GLY A 194 3.01 10.47 6.01
N LEU A 195 3.86 9.77 6.75
CA LEU A 195 5.26 9.56 6.44
C LEU A 195 5.65 8.14 6.80
N LEU A 196 6.54 7.53 6.03
CA LEU A 196 7.32 6.39 6.48
C LEU A 196 8.64 6.94 7.03
N ALA A 197 8.99 6.57 8.25
CA ALA A 197 10.18 7.07 8.93
C ALA A 197 11.09 5.94 9.38
N ILE A 198 12.39 6.21 9.46
CA ILE A 198 13.37 5.36 10.13
C ILE A 198 13.52 5.83 11.58
N GLU A 199 13.47 4.87 12.50
CA GLU A 199 13.65 5.06 13.94
C GLU A 199 14.80 4.19 14.43
N HIS A 200 15.42 4.60 15.54
CA HIS A 200 16.48 3.87 16.23
C HIS A 200 15.97 3.47 17.61
N TYR A 201 16.12 2.21 17.98
CA TYR A 201 15.90 1.76 19.35
C TYR A 201 17.25 1.72 20.09
N PRO A 202 17.34 2.17 21.36
CA PRO A 202 16.28 2.68 22.24
C PRO A 202 15.95 4.20 22.06
N GLU A 203 16.68 4.91 21.21
CA GLU A 203 16.54 6.37 21.05
C GLU A 203 15.31 6.82 20.26
N GLN A 204 14.19 7.05 20.95
CA GLN A 204 12.93 7.51 20.34
C GLN A 204 13.00 8.89 19.63
N HIS A 205 14.04 9.69 19.86
CA HIS A 205 14.13 11.07 19.35
C HIS A 205 14.77 11.18 17.96
N SER A 206 15.30 10.08 17.40
CA SER A 206 16.07 10.11 16.15
C SER A 206 15.24 9.83 14.88
N THR A 207 13.93 10.09 14.91
CA THR A 207 13.03 9.84 13.78
C THR A 207 13.41 10.67 12.56
N ARG A 208 13.60 10.03 11.41
CA ARG A 208 13.84 10.70 10.11
C ARG A 208 12.85 10.21 9.06
N ALA A 209 12.21 11.14 8.35
CA ALA A 209 11.22 10.82 7.33
C ALA A 209 11.90 10.26 6.07
N VAL A 210 11.64 9.00 5.73
CA VAL A 210 12.21 8.31 4.57
C VAL A 210 11.44 8.64 3.31
N LEU A 211 10.10 8.57 3.34
CA LEU A 211 9.24 8.94 2.20
C LEU A 211 7.88 9.51 2.65
N PRO A 212 7.27 10.40 1.86
CA PRO A 212 5.95 10.93 2.14
C PRO A 212 4.81 10.05 1.62
N VAL A 213 3.65 10.20 2.27
CA VAL A 213 2.36 9.68 1.79
C VAL A 213 1.50 10.84 1.32
N SER A 214 0.96 10.73 0.10
CA SER A 214 0.03 11.68 -0.51
C SER A 214 -1.36 11.06 -0.64
N THR A 215 -2.40 11.87 -0.45
CA THR A 215 -3.79 11.45 -0.68
C THR A 215 -4.55 12.51 -1.46
N THR A 216 -5.68 12.13 -2.04
CA THR A 216 -6.52 13.09 -2.75
C THR A 216 -7.32 13.92 -1.75
N THR A 217 -7.08 15.22 -1.70
CA THR A 217 -7.66 16.14 -0.70
C THR A 217 -8.78 17.01 -1.25
N GLU A 218 -9.08 16.93 -2.55
CA GLU A 218 -10.10 17.72 -3.22
C GLU A 218 -11.07 16.81 -3.98
N GLU A 219 -12.33 17.23 -4.10
CA GLU A 219 -13.39 16.47 -4.78
C GLU A 219 -13.17 16.37 -6.29
N HIS A 220 -12.53 17.41 -6.84
CA HIS A 220 -12.22 17.52 -8.26
C HIS A 220 -10.73 17.73 -8.41
N VAL A 221 -10.05 16.72 -8.94
CA VAL A 221 -8.60 16.74 -9.12
C VAL A 221 -8.29 16.35 -10.55
N PHE A 222 -7.59 17.23 -11.25
CA PHE A 222 -7.01 16.94 -12.57
C PHE A 222 -5.68 16.22 -12.40
N LEU A 223 -5.37 15.29 -13.30
CA LEU A 223 -4.14 14.52 -13.25
C LEU A 223 -2.89 15.40 -13.16
N GLU A 224 -2.78 16.42 -14.01
CA GLU A 224 -1.61 17.32 -14.05
C GLU A 224 -1.36 18.00 -12.70
N SER A 225 -2.39 18.63 -12.12
CA SER A 225 -2.31 19.26 -10.80
C SER A 225 -1.96 18.27 -9.69
N ALA A 226 -2.51 17.05 -9.75
CA ALA A 226 -2.20 16.00 -8.79
C ALA A 226 -0.75 15.52 -8.92
N LEU A 227 -0.20 15.49 -10.13
CA LEU A 227 1.18 15.10 -10.41
C LEU A 227 2.15 16.21 -10.01
N GLU A 228 1.81 17.48 -10.24
CA GLU A 228 2.57 18.63 -9.71
C GLU A 228 2.69 18.56 -8.19
N GLY A 229 1.57 18.35 -7.48
CA GLY A 229 1.59 18.19 -6.03
C GLY A 229 2.50 17.04 -5.56
N LYS A 230 2.45 15.89 -6.25
CA LYS A 230 3.34 14.75 -5.95
C LYS A 230 4.80 15.05 -6.26
N PHE A 231 5.08 15.77 -7.34
CA PHE A 231 6.44 16.17 -7.69
C PHE A 231 7.03 17.13 -6.64
N LYS A 232 6.24 18.09 -6.14
CA LYS A 232 6.64 18.95 -5.02
C LYS A 232 7.04 18.13 -3.79
N LEU A 233 6.27 17.09 -3.44
CA LEU A 233 6.60 16.19 -2.32
C LEU A 233 7.87 15.35 -2.58
N LEU A 234 8.10 14.89 -3.81
CA LEU A 234 9.34 14.19 -4.17
C LEU A 234 10.55 15.13 -4.07
N LEU A 235 10.42 16.39 -4.48
CA LEU A 235 11.45 17.42 -4.30
C LEU A 235 11.69 17.73 -2.81
N SER A 236 10.65 17.73 -1.99
CA SER A 236 10.79 17.86 -0.53
C SER A 236 11.59 16.71 0.07
N GLN A 237 11.33 15.47 -0.35
CA GLN A 237 12.11 14.32 0.10
C GLN A 237 13.57 14.42 -0.37
N LEU A 238 13.81 14.84 -1.61
CA LEU A 238 15.15 15.07 -2.14
C LEU A 238 15.90 16.11 -1.29
N LEU A 239 15.24 17.20 -0.94
CA LEU A 239 15.79 18.25 -0.09
C LEU A 239 16.18 17.69 1.28
N LEU A 240 15.33 16.88 1.92
CA LEU A 240 15.64 16.23 3.20
C LEU A 240 16.86 15.29 3.08
N ASN A 241 16.97 14.54 1.99
CA ASN A 241 18.09 13.67 1.71
C ASN A 241 19.41 14.45 1.55
N ILE A 242 19.42 15.50 0.73
CA ILE A 242 20.61 16.32 0.49
C ILE A 242 21.03 17.05 1.76
N HIS A 243 20.07 17.61 2.51
CA HIS A 243 20.36 18.23 3.80
C HIS A 243 20.96 17.25 4.79
N ARG A 244 20.63 15.96 4.73
CA ARG A 244 21.22 14.98 5.63
C ARG A 244 22.65 14.64 5.25
N LEU A 245 22.89 14.41 3.96
CA LEU A 245 24.20 14.02 3.44
C LEU A 245 25.25 15.15 3.47
N HIS A 246 24.82 16.42 3.52
CA HIS A 246 25.69 17.60 3.45
C HIS A 246 26.77 17.58 2.33
N PRO A 247 26.44 17.16 1.09
CA PRO A 247 27.40 17.14 0.02
C PRO A 247 27.78 18.57 -0.43
N PRO A 248 28.99 18.78 -0.97
CA PRO A 248 29.32 19.99 -1.71
C PRO A 248 28.32 20.22 -2.86
N GLY A 249 27.95 21.48 -3.13
CA GLY A 249 26.91 21.82 -4.11
C GLY A 249 27.20 21.43 -5.57
N ASP A 250 28.45 21.10 -5.87
CA ASP A 250 28.94 20.62 -7.16
C ASP A 250 29.17 19.10 -7.21
N LYS A 251 28.88 18.38 -6.11
CA LYS A 251 29.14 16.95 -5.91
C LYS A 251 27.97 16.22 -5.24
N PHE A 252 26.75 16.56 -5.61
CA PHE A 252 25.59 15.83 -5.13
C PHE A 252 25.64 14.39 -5.64
N PRO A 253 25.40 13.38 -4.77
CA PRO A 253 25.30 12.00 -5.20
C PRO A 253 23.99 11.75 -5.95
N ASP A 254 23.96 10.66 -6.71
CA ASP A 254 22.71 10.12 -7.26
C ASP A 254 21.71 9.84 -6.14
N GLN A 255 20.47 10.28 -6.32
CA GLN A 255 19.38 10.11 -5.36
C GLN A 255 18.14 9.48 -5.99
N GLU A 256 17.48 8.66 -5.19
CA GLU A 256 16.19 8.07 -5.45
C GLU A 256 15.23 8.49 -4.34
N VAL A 257 14.04 8.92 -4.75
CA VAL A 257 12.97 9.35 -3.85
C VAL A 257 11.70 8.62 -4.21
N PHE A 258 10.83 8.41 -3.23
CA PHE A 258 9.65 7.55 -3.36
C PHE A 258 8.44 8.25 -2.78
N LEU A 259 7.26 8.03 -3.32
CA LEU A 259 6.02 8.55 -2.76
C LEU A 259 4.93 7.49 -2.85
N ILE A 260 4.21 7.29 -1.75
CA ILE A 260 3.04 6.41 -1.73
C ILE A 260 1.80 7.30 -1.84
N GLY A 261 0.97 7.04 -2.85
CA GLY A 261 -0.25 7.78 -3.10
C GLY A 261 -1.50 6.92 -2.94
N LEU A 262 -2.57 7.51 -2.42
CA LEU A 262 -3.91 6.90 -2.43
C LEU A 262 -4.94 7.87 -3.04
N HIS A 263 -5.67 7.39 -4.05
CA HIS A 263 -6.81 8.07 -4.67
C HIS A 263 -8.06 7.23 -4.47
N GLY A 264 -8.86 7.58 -3.44
CA GLY A 264 -10.00 6.79 -2.97
C GLY A 264 -9.56 5.45 -2.43
N SER A 265 -9.81 4.39 -3.22
CA SER A 265 -9.35 3.03 -2.92
C SER A 265 -8.15 2.58 -3.76
N ARG A 266 -7.66 3.42 -4.68
CA ARG A 266 -6.59 3.05 -5.61
C ARG A 266 -5.23 3.53 -5.09
N LEU A 267 -4.35 2.58 -4.79
CA LEU A 267 -2.97 2.83 -4.36
C LEU A 267 -2.07 2.98 -5.58
N HIS A 268 -1.08 3.86 -5.51
CA HIS A 268 -0.01 3.96 -6.50
C HIS A 268 1.30 4.38 -5.82
N ILE A 269 2.44 4.04 -6.43
CA ILE A 269 3.77 4.39 -5.94
C ILE A 269 4.51 5.15 -7.03
N PHE A 270 5.17 6.23 -6.64
CA PHE A 270 6.08 6.98 -7.51
C PHE A 270 7.52 6.80 -7.08
N ARG A 271 8.43 6.73 -8.06
CA ARG A 271 9.89 6.80 -7.90
C ARG A 271 10.42 7.98 -8.70
N GLY A 272 11.06 8.92 -8.04
CA GLY A 272 11.77 10.02 -8.67
C GLY A 272 13.26 9.68 -8.83
N ILE A 273 13.79 9.89 -10.03
CA ILE A 273 15.18 9.63 -10.38
C ILE A 273 15.92 10.97 -10.44
N PHE A 274 16.86 11.19 -9.52
CA PHE A 274 17.62 12.43 -9.41
C PHE A 274 19.12 12.17 -9.56
N PRO A 275 19.64 12.17 -10.80
CA PRO A 275 21.07 11.99 -11.04
C PRO A 275 21.89 13.13 -10.43
N GLY A 276 22.99 12.77 -9.77
CA GLY A 276 23.88 13.68 -9.06
C GLY A 276 24.45 14.77 -9.96
N HIS A 277 24.77 14.44 -11.21
CA HIS A 277 25.26 15.41 -12.19
C HIS A 277 24.21 16.46 -12.59
N LYS A 278 22.92 16.10 -12.67
CA LYS A 278 21.84 17.05 -12.96
C LYS A 278 21.58 17.94 -11.76
N THR A 279 21.44 17.34 -10.58
CA THR A 279 21.17 18.08 -9.34
C THR A 279 22.32 19.02 -8.97
N SER A 280 23.58 18.61 -9.15
CA SER A 280 24.76 19.47 -8.94
C SER A 280 24.79 20.66 -9.89
N ARG A 281 24.51 20.44 -11.19
CA ARG A 281 24.42 21.53 -12.18
C ARG A 281 23.28 22.49 -11.86
N LEU A 282 22.13 21.97 -11.44
CA LEU A 282 20.99 22.78 -11.04
C LEU A 282 21.34 23.69 -9.83
N TRP A 283 22.16 23.20 -8.91
CA TRP A 283 22.47 23.89 -7.66
C TRP A 283 23.70 24.79 -7.68
N SER A 284 24.70 24.49 -8.52
CA SER A 284 25.96 25.24 -8.55
C SER A 284 26.35 25.74 -9.94
N GLY A 285 25.60 25.36 -10.97
CA GLY A 285 25.96 25.59 -12.37
C GLY A 285 27.13 24.71 -12.84
N ARG A 286 27.69 23.86 -11.97
CA ARG A 286 28.85 23.01 -12.26
C ARG A 286 28.59 21.58 -11.78
N HIS A 287 29.35 20.64 -12.32
CA HIS A 287 29.40 19.27 -11.83
C HIS A 287 30.85 18.82 -11.79
N ASN A 288 31.33 18.51 -10.60
CA ASN A 288 32.62 17.89 -10.40
C ASN A 288 32.36 16.44 -10.00
N ALA A 289 32.60 15.52 -10.94
CA ALA A 289 32.45 14.09 -10.69
C ALA A 289 33.16 13.70 -9.38
N SER A 290 32.40 13.18 -8.41
CA SER A 290 32.99 12.53 -7.24
C SER A 290 33.61 11.18 -7.67
N GLY A 291 34.52 10.63 -6.85
CA GLY A 291 35.15 9.33 -7.13
C GLY A 291 34.14 8.20 -7.40
N THR A 292 32.92 8.30 -6.87
CA THR A 292 31.79 7.38 -7.10
C THR A 292 31.28 7.34 -8.55
N GLU A 293 31.35 8.43 -9.32
CA GLU A 293 31.09 8.38 -10.78
C GLU A 293 32.25 7.73 -11.55
N THR A 294 33.45 7.70 -10.97
CA THR A 294 34.63 7.06 -11.57
C THR A 294 34.54 5.52 -11.46
N GLU A 295 33.88 5.00 -10.42
CA GLU A 295 33.54 3.57 -10.32
C GLU A 295 32.64 3.11 -11.48
N MET A 296 31.76 3.97 -12.00
CA MET A 296 30.92 3.67 -13.18
C MET A 296 31.74 3.47 -14.46
N ARG A 297 32.85 4.21 -14.63
CA ARG A 297 33.80 4.00 -15.74
C ARG A 297 34.69 2.76 -15.53
N GLN A 298 35.00 2.43 -14.28
CA GLN A 298 35.82 1.25 -13.94
C GLN A 298 35.06 -0.08 -14.09
N LEU A 299 33.74 -0.09 -13.93
CA LEU A 299 32.89 -1.29 -14.10
C LEU A 299 32.91 -1.86 -15.54
N VAL A 300 33.12 -1.01 -16.55
CA VAL A 300 33.28 -1.44 -17.95
C VAL A 300 34.65 -2.10 -18.19
N VAL A 301 35.63 -1.86 -17.31
CA VAL A 301 37.04 -2.29 -17.50
C VAL A 301 37.39 -3.52 -16.63
N SER A 302 36.63 -3.84 -15.57
CA SER A 302 36.96 -4.95 -14.65
C SER A 302 36.44 -6.33 -15.07
N SER A 303 36.02 -6.52 -16.33
CA SER A 303 35.36 -7.73 -16.85
C SER A 303 36.26 -8.97 -16.99
N THR A 304 37.47 -8.97 -16.42
CA THR A 304 38.50 -10.01 -16.63
C THR A 304 38.67 -10.99 -15.47
N ASN A 305 37.93 -10.86 -14.35
CA ASN A 305 38.09 -11.74 -13.19
C ASN A 305 36.95 -12.76 -13.05
N HIS A 306 37.24 -14.05 -13.27
CA HIS A 306 36.31 -15.18 -13.21
C HIS A 306 35.61 -15.42 -11.84
N ARG A 307 35.99 -14.73 -10.76
CA ARG A 307 35.30 -14.76 -9.44
C ARG A 307 34.04 -13.88 -9.35
N PHE A 308 33.71 -13.11 -10.39
CA PHE A 308 32.57 -12.17 -10.40
C PHE A 308 31.19 -12.79 -10.69
N TYR A 309 31.10 -14.07 -11.07
CA TYR A 309 29.85 -14.71 -11.55
C TYR A 309 29.00 -15.40 -10.45
N GLY A 310 29.13 -15.00 -9.19
CA GLY A 310 28.16 -15.40 -8.16
C GLY A 310 26.78 -14.80 -8.46
N ARG A 311 25.69 -15.56 -8.26
CA ARG A 311 24.30 -15.13 -8.53
C ARG A 311 23.99 -13.75 -7.93
N GLN A 312 24.38 -13.53 -6.67
CA GLN A 312 24.18 -12.27 -5.95
C GLN A 312 25.00 -11.10 -6.53
N ASN A 313 26.22 -11.36 -7.02
CA ASN A 313 27.07 -10.36 -7.67
C ASN A 313 26.54 -9.98 -9.05
N LEU A 314 25.97 -10.94 -9.79
CA LEU A 314 25.28 -10.67 -11.05
C LEU A 314 24.02 -9.83 -10.82
N GLU A 315 23.24 -10.13 -9.78
CA GLU A 315 22.08 -9.32 -9.40
C GLU A 315 22.47 -7.88 -9.02
N ARG A 316 23.58 -7.69 -8.27
CA ARG A 316 24.16 -6.36 -7.99
C ARG A 316 24.53 -5.62 -9.26
N PHE A 317 25.21 -6.31 -10.18
CA PHE A 317 25.60 -5.73 -11.46
C PHE A 317 24.39 -5.32 -12.28
N MET A 318 23.37 -6.18 -12.37
CA MET A 318 22.11 -5.88 -13.05
C MET A 318 21.42 -4.65 -12.44
N GLN A 319 21.36 -4.53 -11.11
CA GLN A 319 20.80 -3.34 -10.44
C GLN A 319 21.56 -2.04 -10.80
N LYS A 320 22.88 -2.09 -10.92
CA LYS A 320 23.68 -0.94 -11.35
C LYS A 320 23.43 -0.58 -12.82
N VAL A 321 23.29 -1.59 -13.69
CA VAL A 321 22.95 -1.40 -15.12
C VAL A 321 21.55 -0.82 -15.28
N GLU A 322 20.56 -1.33 -14.53
CA GLU A 322 19.19 -0.84 -14.53
C GLU A 322 19.14 0.63 -14.12
N TRP A 323 19.86 1.03 -13.06
CA TRP A 323 20.01 2.44 -12.72
C TRP A 323 20.62 3.27 -13.84
N LEU A 324 21.67 2.77 -14.49
CA LEU A 324 22.30 3.49 -15.58
C LEU A 324 21.30 3.72 -16.72
N GLN A 325 20.51 2.69 -17.06
CA GLN A 325 19.44 2.81 -18.03
C GLN A 325 18.40 3.84 -17.59
N LEU A 326 17.91 3.80 -16.36
CA LEU A 326 16.92 4.76 -15.86
C LEU A 326 17.44 6.21 -15.79
N SER A 327 18.72 6.39 -15.47
CA SER A 327 19.35 7.73 -15.37
C SER A 327 19.78 8.32 -16.72
N THR A 328 19.97 7.49 -17.76
CA THR A 328 20.47 7.91 -19.09
C THR A 328 19.48 7.71 -20.24
N SER A 329 18.39 6.96 -20.03
CA SER A 329 17.44 6.51 -21.07
C SER A 329 16.86 7.63 -21.92
N ASP A 330 16.66 8.82 -21.38
CA ASP A 330 16.09 9.94 -22.13
C ASP A 330 17.13 10.78 -22.88
N SER A 331 18.45 10.55 -22.68
CA SER A 331 19.53 11.41 -23.22
C SER A 331 19.31 12.91 -23.01
N GLU A 332 18.47 13.29 -22.04
CA GLU A 332 18.00 14.66 -21.83
C GLU A 332 19.11 15.48 -21.16
N PRO A 333 19.78 16.39 -21.89
CA PRO A 333 20.93 17.11 -21.35
C PRO A 333 20.51 18.22 -20.39
N ASP A 334 19.25 18.64 -20.41
CA ASP A 334 18.76 19.72 -19.55
C ASP A 334 18.77 19.29 -18.07
N PRO A 335 19.53 19.97 -17.19
CA PRO A 335 19.53 19.70 -15.76
C PRO A 335 18.21 20.07 -15.06
N ARG A 336 17.29 20.78 -15.73
CA ARG A 336 15.97 21.17 -15.20
C ARG A 336 14.87 20.15 -15.49
N VAL A 337 15.17 19.07 -16.22
CA VAL A 337 14.19 18.02 -16.56
C VAL A 337 14.50 16.74 -15.80
N PHE A 338 13.54 16.30 -14.98
CA PHE A 338 13.63 15.08 -14.17
C PHE A 338 12.64 14.01 -14.60
N ARG A 339 13.02 12.75 -14.34
CA ARG A 339 12.21 11.57 -14.66
C ARG A 339 11.50 11.06 -13.40
N ILE A 340 10.20 10.84 -13.53
CA ILE A 340 9.37 10.26 -12.48
C ILE A 340 8.65 9.05 -13.04
N LEU A 341 8.74 7.93 -12.33
CA LEU A 341 8.08 6.68 -12.69
C LEU A 341 6.91 6.48 -11.74
N GLY A 342 5.73 6.19 -12.26
CA GLY A 342 4.51 5.91 -11.52
C GLY A 342 4.00 4.50 -11.83
N SER A 343 3.71 3.73 -10.78
CA SER A 343 3.05 2.44 -10.92
C SER A 343 1.67 2.59 -11.55
N LYS A 344 1.09 1.47 -12.00
CA LYS A 344 -0.36 1.41 -12.22
C LYS A 344 -1.13 1.73 -10.93
N GLU A 345 -2.40 2.02 -11.07
CA GLU A 345 -3.31 2.21 -9.94
C GLU A 345 -3.90 0.88 -9.48
N TYR A 346 -3.60 0.47 -8.26
CA TYR A 346 -4.05 -0.79 -7.67
C TYR A 346 -5.31 -0.56 -6.84
N ASP A 347 -6.46 -1.08 -7.26
CA ASP A 347 -7.66 -1.01 -6.43
C ASP A 347 -7.58 -2.01 -5.28
N LEU A 348 -7.46 -1.50 -4.05
CA LEU A 348 -7.31 -2.32 -2.85
C LEU A 348 -8.52 -3.22 -2.56
N TRP A 349 -9.67 -2.98 -3.21
CA TRP A 349 -10.83 -3.87 -3.09
C TRP A 349 -10.79 -5.12 -3.97
N VAL A 350 -9.85 -5.17 -4.93
CA VAL A 350 -9.70 -6.29 -5.88
C VAL A 350 -8.51 -7.15 -5.44
N GLU A 351 -8.72 -8.45 -5.36
CA GLU A 351 -7.74 -9.41 -4.86
C GLU A 351 -6.39 -9.34 -5.59
N SER A 352 -6.41 -9.37 -6.93
CA SER A 352 -5.18 -9.33 -7.73
C SER A 352 -4.40 -8.03 -7.54
N ASP A 353 -5.10 -6.90 -7.51
CA ASP A 353 -4.48 -5.59 -7.34
C ASP A 353 -3.99 -5.38 -5.91
N PHE A 354 -4.72 -5.88 -4.91
CA PHE A 354 -4.28 -5.86 -3.53
C PHE A 354 -2.98 -6.66 -3.34
N HIS A 355 -2.91 -7.88 -3.86
CA HIS A 355 -1.69 -8.70 -3.75
C HIS A 355 -0.51 -8.05 -4.49
N ALA A 356 -0.74 -7.45 -5.66
CA ALA A 356 0.31 -6.75 -6.39
C ALA A 356 0.78 -5.48 -5.66
N ALA A 357 -0.14 -4.68 -5.11
CA ALA A 357 0.18 -3.55 -4.24
C ALA A 357 0.97 -3.99 -2.99
N LEU A 358 0.57 -5.09 -2.36
CA LEU A 358 1.23 -5.64 -1.19
C LEU A 358 2.65 -6.11 -1.53
N ARG A 359 2.83 -6.85 -2.63
CA ARG A 359 4.14 -7.26 -3.14
C ARG A 359 5.04 -6.04 -3.37
N LEU A 360 4.51 -5.00 -4.01
CA LEU A 360 5.25 -3.77 -4.29
C LEU A 360 5.67 -3.07 -2.99
N LEU A 361 4.77 -2.92 -2.02
CA LEU A 361 5.08 -2.31 -0.72
C LEU A 361 6.10 -3.13 0.09
N VAL A 362 5.97 -4.45 0.12
CA VAL A 362 6.91 -5.35 0.80
C VAL A 362 8.29 -5.26 0.14
N GLY A 363 8.35 -5.31 -1.19
CA GLY A 363 9.58 -5.14 -1.94
C GLY A 363 10.23 -3.78 -1.69
N LEU A 364 9.43 -2.71 -1.55
CA LEU A 364 9.92 -1.38 -1.23
C LEU A 364 10.54 -1.35 0.16
N VAL A 365 9.86 -1.90 1.17
CA VAL A 365 10.37 -1.96 2.55
C VAL A 365 11.67 -2.75 2.61
N MET A 366 11.74 -3.92 1.96
CA MET A 366 12.97 -4.72 1.86
C MET A 366 14.09 -3.93 1.16
N TYR A 367 13.78 -3.24 0.06
CA TYR A 367 14.76 -2.44 -0.66
C TYR A 367 15.27 -1.26 0.19
N LEU A 368 14.39 -0.55 0.88
CA LEU A 368 14.78 0.56 1.75
C LEU A 368 15.70 0.05 2.89
N MET A 369 15.36 -1.06 3.53
CA MET A 369 16.16 -1.61 4.64
C MET A 369 17.47 -2.29 4.21
N SER A 370 17.62 -2.64 2.94
CA SER A 370 18.85 -3.27 2.40
C SER A 370 20.12 -2.44 2.52
N GLY A 371 20.01 -1.12 2.71
CA GLY A 371 21.13 -0.19 2.62
C GLY A 371 21.62 0.10 1.19
N ARG A 372 20.98 -0.48 0.16
CA ARG A 372 21.30 -0.19 -1.24
C ARG A 372 20.45 0.92 -1.86
N ALA A 373 19.39 1.33 -1.18
CA ALA A 373 18.57 2.44 -1.61
C ALA A 373 19.39 3.73 -1.68
N ARG A 374 19.32 4.45 -2.80
CA ARG A 374 19.94 5.78 -2.97
C ARG A 374 19.14 6.89 -2.30
N CYS A 375 18.67 6.63 -1.09
CA CYS A 375 17.92 7.58 -0.29
C CYS A 375 18.87 8.16 0.77
N GLY A 376 19.19 9.44 0.67
CA GLY A 376 20.24 10.07 1.48
C GLY A 376 20.09 9.91 2.99
N ILE A 377 18.85 9.87 3.49
CA ILE A 377 18.58 9.59 4.92
C ILE A 377 19.01 8.18 5.31
N LEU A 378 18.73 7.19 4.47
CA LEU A 378 19.12 5.80 4.71
C LEU A 378 20.62 5.60 4.47
N GLN A 379 21.19 6.23 3.44
CA GLN A 379 22.64 6.20 3.18
C GLN A 379 23.42 6.74 4.37
N ASP A 380 23.00 7.87 4.94
CA ASP A 380 23.61 8.42 6.16
C ASP A 380 23.49 7.44 7.33
N LYS A 381 22.28 6.96 7.63
CA LYS A 381 22.03 6.08 8.79
C LYS A 381 22.75 4.74 8.70
N PHE A 382 22.82 4.17 7.52
CA PHE A 382 23.41 2.86 7.29
C PHE A 382 24.90 2.90 6.99
N SER A 383 25.48 4.08 6.72
CA SER A 383 26.93 4.23 6.61
C SER A 383 27.68 3.87 7.90
N CYS A 384 27.04 4.07 9.06
CA CYS A 384 27.60 3.74 10.37
C CYS A 384 27.56 2.24 10.71
N SER A 385 26.75 1.44 10.00
CA SER A 385 26.59 0.02 10.27
C SER A 385 26.37 -0.73 8.95
N PRO A 386 27.44 -0.93 8.15
CA PRO A 386 27.34 -1.63 6.86
C PRO A 386 26.86 -3.06 7.10
N TYR A 387 25.85 -3.47 6.34
CA TYR A 387 25.23 -4.79 6.42
C TYR A 387 25.51 -5.52 5.10
N ASP A 388 26.16 -6.67 5.18
CA ASP A 388 26.41 -7.53 4.03
C ASP A 388 25.30 -8.58 3.94
N GLU A 389 24.30 -8.34 3.08
CA GLU A 389 23.21 -9.28 2.76
C GLU A 389 23.67 -10.62 2.12
N ASP A 390 24.98 -10.86 2.01
CA ASP A 390 25.55 -12.03 1.33
C ASP A 390 25.49 -13.31 2.21
N ASP A 391 25.19 -13.15 3.50
CA ASP A 391 25.05 -14.24 4.47
C ASP A 391 23.62 -14.79 4.61
N GLU A 392 22.61 -14.21 3.95
CA GLU A 392 21.24 -14.74 3.97
C GLU A 392 21.11 -15.97 3.03
N PRO A 393 20.86 -17.18 3.55
CA PRO A 393 20.72 -18.37 2.72
C PRO A 393 19.42 -18.34 1.91
N ASP A 394 19.54 -18.51 0.58
CA ASP A 394 18.41 -18.68 -0.35
C ASP A 394 17.60 -19.98 -0.07
N SER A 395 18.02 -20.85 0.87
CA SER A 395 17.52 -22.22 1.04
C SER A 395 16.29 -22.39 1.93
N GLU A 396 15.75 -21.31 2.52
CA GLU A 396 14.60 -21.38 3.44
C GLU A 396 13.23 -21.45 2.72
N ASP A 397 13.21 -21.36 1.39
CA ASP A 397 12.01 -21.13 0.58
C ASP A 397 10.92 -22.21 0.71
N GLU A 398 11.28 -23.50 0.70
CA GLU A 398 10.28 -24.57 0.75
C GLU A 398 9.75 -24.80 2.17
N GLU A 399 10.62 -24.59 3.17
CA GLU A 399 10.25 -24.67 4.57
C GLU A 399 9.32 -23.51 4.96
N LEU A 400 9.59 -22.29 4.49
CA LEU A 400 8.73 -21.14 4.72
C LEU A 400 7.34 -21.35 4.12
N ARG A 401 7.25 -21.85 2.88
CA ARG A 401 5.97 -22.15 2.22
C ARG A 401 5.17 -23.19 3.00
N ARG A 402 5.84 -24.24 3.49
CA ARG A 402 5.20 -25.25 4.35
C ARG A 402 4.72 -24.65 5.66
N LYS A 403 5.51 -23.76 6.30
CA LYS A 403 5.11 -23.04 7.53
C LYS A 403 3.89 -22.15 7.29
N VAL A 404 3.87 -21.38 6.19
CA VAL A 404 2.71 -20.53 5.84
C VAL A 404 1.47 -21.37 5.62
N ALA A 405 1.57 -22.48 4.88
CA ALA A 405 0.45 -23.39 4.67
C ALA A 405 -0.06 -24.01 5.98
N GLN A 406 0.86 -24.42 6.87
CA GLN A 406 0.52 -24.92 8.20
C GLN A 406 -0.19 -23.85 9.05
N GLU A 407 0.29 -22.60 9.04
CA GLU A 407 -0.37 -21.49 9.73
C GLU A 407 -1.78 -21.22 9.18
N GLU A 408 -1.97 -21.32 7.86
CA GLU A 408 -3.29 -21.18 7.24
C GLU A 408 -4.24 -22.29 7.68
N ASP A 409 -3.79 -23.54 7.66
CA ASP A 409 -4.55 -24.70 8.11
C ASP A 409 -4.90 -24.61 9.61
N ASP A 410 -3.96 -24.16 10.43
CA ASP A 410 -4.15 -23.92 11.86
C ASP A 410 -5.21 -22.85 12.11
N VAL A 411 -5.18 -21.75 11.34
CA VAL A 411 -6.20 -20.70 11.42
C VAL A 411 -7.57 -21.24 11.02
N VAL A 412 -7.65 -22.05 9.96
CA VAL A 412 -8.90 -22.70 9.54
C VAL A 412 -9.42 -23.66 10.62
N LEU A 413 -8.53 -24.43 11.25
CA LEU A 413 -8.88 -25.34 12.33
C LEU A 413 -9.38 -24.58 13.57
N GLN A 414 -8.70 -23.50 13.96
CA GLN A 414 -9.12 -22.62 15.05
C GLN A 414 -10.47 -21.96 14.75
N GLU A 415 -10.72 -21.53 13.51
CA GLU A 415 -12.03 -21.02 13.13
C GLU A 415 -13.13 -22.08 13.25
N ARG A 416 -12.86 -23.33 12.85
CA ARG A 416 -13.82 -24.44 13.00
C ARG A 416 -14.11 -24.72 14.47
N LYS A 417 -13.08 -24.81 15.32
CA LYS A 417 -13.20 -24.98 16.78
C LYS A 417 -14.03 -23.85 17.40
N LEU A 418 -13.74 -22.60 17.03
CA LEU A 418 -14.48 -21.44 17.54
C LEU A 418 -15.94 -21.43 17.06
N ARG A 419 -16.23 -21.90 15.85
CA ARG A 419 -17.62 -22.05 15.35
C ARG A 419 -18.37 -23.13 16.12
N ALA A 420 -17.75 -24.28 16.39
CA ALA A 420 -18.34 -25.35 17.20
C ALA A 420 -18.65 -24.88 18.63
N LEU A 421 -17.68 -24.24 19.30
CA LEU A 421 -17.87 -23.69 20.65
C LEU A 421 -18.99 -22.64 20.71
N LYS A 422 -19.09 -21.76 19.70
CA LYS A 422 -20.18 -20.77 19.64
C LYS A 422 -21.53 -21.43 19.42
N ARG A 423 -21.59 -22.52 18.66
CA ARG A 423 -22.83 -23.26 18.45
C ARG A 423 -23.28 -23.93 19.74
N GLN A 424 -22.37 -24.64 20.42
CA GLN A 424 -22.64 -25.25 21.72
C GLN A 424 -23.09 -24.20 22.74
N LYS A 425 -22.41 -23.05 22.82
CA LYS A 425 -22.82 -21.96 23.72
C LYS A 425 -24.21 -21.42 23.39
N ARG A 426 -24.59 -21.33 22.11
CA ARG A 426 -25.94 -20.89 21.71
C ARG A 426 -27.00 -21.92 22.10
N GLU A 427 -26.72 -23.19 21.94
CA GLU A 427 -27.61 -24.29 22.36
C GLU A 427 -27.76 -24.28 23.89
N GLU A 428 -26.67 -24.11 24.65
CA GLU A 428 -26.71 -23.94 26.10
C GLU A 428 -27.46 -22.68 26.54
N ASP A 429 -27.25 -21.54 25.86
CA ASP A 429 -27.96 -20.29 26.15
C ASP A 429 -29.45 -20.40 25.81
N GLN A 430 -29.82 -21.12 24.75
CA GLN A 430 -31.21 -21.45 24.40
C GLN A 430 -31.84 -22.37 25.44
N GLU A 431 -31.14 -23.43 25.87
CA GLU A 431 -31.62 -24.29 26.94
C GLU A 431 -31.78 -23.53 28.25
N ARG A 432 -30.84 -22.64 28.60
CA ARG A 432 -30.96 -21.78 29.78
C ARG A 432 -32.15 -20.82 29.65
N PHE A 433 -32.37 -20.26 28.47
CA PHE A 433 -33.53 -19.42 28.19
C PHE A 433 -34.83 -20.20 28.36
N TRP A 434 -34.96 -21.38 27.75
CA TRP A 434 -36.13 -22.25 27.89
C TRP A 434 -36.32 -22.76 29.32
N ARG A 435 -35.26 -23.07 30.07
CA ARG A 435 -35.35 -23.41 31.50
C ARG A 435 -35.85 -22.22 32.33
N ARG A 436 -35.41 -21.00 32.02
CA ARG A 436 -35.90 -19.77 32.68
C ARG A 436 -37.37 -19.50 32.35
N GLU A 437 -37.75 -19.65 31.09
CA GLU A 437 -39.14 -19.51 30.65
C GLU A 437 -40.05 -20.59 31.24
N ALA A 438 -39.61 -21.85 31.32
CA ALA A 438 -40.32 -22.93 32.00
C ALA A 438 -40.46 -22.68 33.52
N MET A 439 -39.46 -22.08 34.16
CA MET A 439 -39.59 -21.63 35.56
C MET A 439 -40.55 -20.46 35.72
N ARG A 440 -40.60 -19.52 34.76
CA ARG A 440 -41.59 -18.42 34.73
C ARG A 440 -43.02 -18.90 34.48
N SER A 441 -43.21 -19.84 33.56
CA SER A 441 -44.53 -20.41 33.29
C SER A 441 -45.04 -21.29 34.44
N SER A 442 -44.15 -22.01 35.15
CA SER A 442 -44.50 -22.76 36.37
C SER A 442 -44.69 -21.89 37.62
N THR A 443 -44.19 -20.64 37.65
CA THR A 443 -44.52 -19.69 38.72
C THR A 443 -45.89 -19.04 38.54
N ASN A 444 -46.43 -19.00 37.32
CA ASN A 444 -47.84 -18.64 37.08
C ASN A 444 -48.83 -19.70 37.61
N ASP A 445 -48.38 -20.92 37.93
CA ASP A 445 -49.18 -21.95 38.60
C ASP A 445 -48.98 -21.99 40.13
N ARG A 446 -48.19 -21.08 40.71
CA ARG A 446 -47.97 -20.99 42.18
C ARG A 446 -48.26 -19.64 42.81
N ILE A 447 -48.84 -18.70 42.06
CA ILE A 447 -49.61 -17.57 42.63
C ILE A 447 -51.09 -17.73 42.24
N GLY A 448 -51.60 -18.97 42.27
CA GLY A 448 -53.01 -19.27 42.47
C GLY A 448 -53.32 -19.23 43.96
N GLY A 449 -53.27 -18.05 44.58
CA GLY A 449 -53.40 -17.97 46.03
C GLY A 449 -53.48 -16.58 46.63
N PHE A 450 -54.06 -15.59 45.94
CA PHE A 450 -54.47 -14.31 46.55
C PHE A 450 -55.72 -13.75 45.87
N LYS A 451 -56.70 -14.61 45.54
CA LYS A 451 -58.00 -14.16 45.02
C LYS A 451 -59.10 -13.98 46.08
N ASP A 452 -58.83 -14.30 47.35
CA ASP A 452 -59.84 -14.23 48.43
C ASP A 452 -59.36 -13.51 49.72
N PHE A 453 -58.52 -12.48 49.61
CA PHE A 453 -58.35 -11.52 50.71
C PHE A 453 -58.70 -10.10 50.26
N ARG A 454 -59.99 -9.84 50.06
CA ARG A 454 -60.52 -8.48 50.28
C ARG A 454 -60.50 -8.22 51.78
N GLN A 455 -59.45 -7.56 52.27
CA GLN A 455 -59.46 -7.00 53.61
C GLN A 455 -60.19 -5.64 53.56
N PRO A 456 -61.31 -5.45 54.32
CA PRO A 456 -62.21 -4.28 54.19
C PRO A 456 -61.65 -2.90 54.58
N TRP A 457 -60.34 -2.75 54.80
CA TRP A 457 -59.73 -1.50 55.29
C TRP A 457 -58.77 -0.84 54.28
N TRP A 458 -58.67 -1.38 53.06
CA TRP A 458 -57.84 -0.83 51.98
C TRP A 458 -58.62 0.04 50.96
N ASP A 459 -59.93 0.20 51.14
CA ASP A 459 -60.79 1.02 50.28
C ASP A 459 -60.67 2.55 50.53
N TRP A 460 -59.75 3.01 51.39
CA TRP A 460 -59.65 4.43 51.76
C TRP A 460 -58.48 5.20 51.14
N VAL A 461 -57.56 4.55 50.41
CA VAL A 461 -56.32 5.24 50.00
C VAL A 461 -56.32 5.70 48.55
N TRP A 462 -57.12 5.15 47.63
CA TRP A 462 -56.99 5.51 46.20
C TRP A 462 -58.29 5.49 45.39
N GLU A 463 -59.39 6.02 45.93
CA GLU A 463 -60.49 6.50 45.07
C GLU A 463 -60.32 7.98 44.72
N ASP A 464 -60.49 8.24 43.42
CA ASP A 464 -60.72 9.53 42.74
C ASP A 464 -59.47 10.43 42.53
N LYS A 465 -59.08 10.83 41.32
CA LYS A 465 -59.89 11.29 40.17
C LYS A 465 -59.15 11.16 38.82
N HIS A 466 -59.93 10.83 37.80
CA HIS A 466 -59.90 11.32 36.40
C HIS A 466 -58.73 12.23 35.97
N ASP A 467 -58.05 11.90 34.86
CA ASP A 467 -58.37 12.49 33.53
C ASP A 467 -57.42 11.97 32.42
N ASP A 468 -58.03 11.68 31.28
CA ASP A 468 -57.58 11.91 29.90
C ASP A 468 -56.23 11.39 29.34
N GLY A 469 -56.33 10.34 28.52
CA GLY A 469 -56.30 10.51 27.05
C GLY A 469 -54.96 10.69 26.32
N CYS A 470 -54.69 9.74 25.39
CA CYS A 470 -53.74 9.79 24.25
C CYS A 470 -52.23 9.71 24.58
N ALA A 471 -51.38 8.98 23.87
CA ALA A 471 -51.50 8.24 22.62
C ALA A 471 -50.47 7.09 22.56
N LYS A 472 -50.78 6.12 21.72
CA LYS A 472 -50.02 4.92 21.37
C LYS A 472 -48.64 5.23 20.77
N ASP A 473 -47.68 4.36 21.06
CA ASP A 473 -46.73 3.88 20.04
C ASP A 473 -46.82 2.34 19.99
N ASP A 474 -47.58 1.88 18.99
CA ASP A 474 -47.52 0.54 18.43
C ASP A 474 -46.25 0.48 17.55
N ALA A 475 -45.41 -0.56 17.72
CA ALA A 475 -44.68 -1.23 16.62
C ALA A 475 -43.78 -2.37 17.16
N ASP A 476 -44.44 -3.50 17.44
CA ASP A 476 -44.17 -4.80 16.83
C ASP A 476 -42.72 -5.24 16.59
N VAL A 477 -42.24 -6.09 17.49
CA VAL A 477 -41.24 -7.12 17.17
C VAL A 477 -42.00 -8.37 16.72
N ILE A 478 -42.11 -8.55 15.41
CA ILE A 478 -42.52 -9.81 14.79
C ILE A 478 -41.30 -10.74 14.76
N PHE A 479 -41.35 -11.83 15.50
CA PHE A 479 -40.57 -13.03 15.20
C PHE A 479 -41.54 -14.10 14.70
N GLU A 480 -41.50 -14.38 13.40
CA GLU A 480 -42.14 -15.57 12.84
C GLU A 480 -41.23 -16.78 12.96
N GLY A 481 -41.77 -17.80 13.61
CA GLY A 481 -41.50 -19.21 13.35
C GLY A 481 -41.83 -20.10 14.56
N PRO A 482 -42.36 -21.32 14.37
CA PRO A 482 -42.75 -22.01 13.12
C PRO A 482 -44.25 -22.02 12.82
#